data_AF-A0A117KHQ2-F1
#
_entry.id   AF-A0A117KHQ2-F1
#
_cell.length_a   1.000
_cell.length_b   1.000
_cell.length_c   1.000
_cell.angle_alpha   90.00
_cell.angle_beta   90.00
_cell.angle_gamma   90.00
#
_symmetry.space_group_name_H-M   'P 1'
#
loop_
_entity.id
_entity.type
_entity.pdbx_description
1 polymer ?
#
loop_
_entity_poly.entity_id
_entity_poly.type
_entity_poly.pdbx_seq_one_letter_code
_entity_poly.pdbx_strand_id
1 'polypeptide(L)'
;MSSLKKWLRADEEDQQAWAVSYLEKKGIRLYSRPGKDYEYLLEIEKFFQKNPHYKLAENSMKAAWRQQKLRGKRKGKTEFSLVISKEKKSKLKALSSKKGKSMNETLEELIDDESARQIEHQKKLIEAKKELNQRLEMTRGAQAVKLNEVEATTDALLYLLDEYIKKMVQCEIDAFKANHASIHDHIGTKDYKESRLSAENEAINQALSKIPAWKKRTFPLDISTKINIKSMLKS
;
A
#
# COMPACT_ATOMS: atom_id res chain seq x y z
N MET A 1 20.20 36.78 57.35
CA MET A 1 20.69 35.71 56.45
C MET A 1 20.91 36.29 55.06
N SER A 2 22.06 36.04 54.46
CA SER A 2 22.48 36.68 53.21
C SER A 2 21.65 36.26 52.00
N SER A 3 21.43 37.19 51.07
CA SER A 3 20.58 37.03 49.88
C SER A 3 21.13 36.00 48.90
N LEU A 4 22.47 35.86 48.82
CA LEU A 4 23.12 34.89 47.95
C LEU A 4 23.07 33.48 48.55
N LYS A 5 23.30 33.34 49.86
CA LYS A 5 23.22 32.04 50.57
C LYS A 5 21.86 31.35 50.44
N LYS A 6 20.76 32.12 50.32
CA LYS A 6 19.41 31.55 50.08
C LYS A 6 19.19 31.10 48.63
N TRP A 7 19.98 31.62 47.69
CA TRP A 7 19.83 31.38 46.26
C TRP A 7 20.78 30.30 45.72
N LEU A 8 21.98 30.22 46.29
CA LEU A 8 22.93 29.14 46.03
C LEU A 8 22.47 27.87 46.72
N ARG A 9 22.43 26.77 45.97
CA ARG A 9 22.25 25.44 46.52
C ARG A 9 23.62 24.80 46.72
N ALA A 10 23.85 24.22 47.90
CA ALA A 10 25.15 23.67 48.27
C ALA A 10 25.55 22.43 47.44
N ASP A 11 24.55 21.75 46.89
CA ASP A 11 24.64 20.54 46.06
C ASP A 11 24.69 20.81 44.54
N GLU A 12 24.40 22.04 44.07
CA GLU A 12 24.47 22.40 42.65
C GLU A 12 25.86 22.98 42.28
N GLU A 13 26.86 22.13 42.10
CA GLU A 13 28.22 22.54 41.70
C GLU A 13 28.24 23.34 40.38
N ASP A 14 27.41 22.97 39.41
CA ASP A 14 27.26 23.71 38.15
C ASP A 14 26.79 25.15 38.35
N GLN A 15 25.88 25.38 39.31
CA GLN A 15 25.40 26.72 39.65
C GLN A 15 26.53 27.55 40.26
N GLN A 16 27.35 26.93 41.11
CA GLN A 16 28.44 27.56 41.82
C GLN A 16 29.57 27.94 40.85
N ALA A 17 30.05 27.00 40.05
CA ALA A 17 31.11 27.23 39.06
C ALA A 17 30.70 28.28 38.02
N TRP A 18 29.43 28.25 37.58
CA TRP A 18 28.90 29.26 36.69
C TRP A 18 28.82 30.64 37.34
N ALA A 19 28.35 30.73 38.58
CA ALA A 19 28.24 31.99 39.32
C ALA A 19 29.61 32.64 39.56
N VAL A 20 30.62 31.82 39.91
CA VAL A 20 32.02 32.27 40.02
C VAL A 20 32.50 32.87 38.71
N SER A 21 32.36 32.11 37.62
CA SER A 21 32.75 32.57 36.28
C SER A 21 32.03 33.85 35.85
N TYR A 22 30.76 34.01 36.23
CA TYR A 22 29.98 35.20 35.90
C TYR A 22 30.48 36.44 36.65
N LEU A 23 30.73 36.33 37.95
CA LEU A 23 31.21 37.44 38.78
C LEU A 23 32.64 37.84 38.41
N GLU A 24 33.52 36.88 38.13
CA GLU A 24 34.89 37.14 37.67
C GLU A 24 34.90 37.90 36.34
N LYS A 25 34.04 37.53 35.38
CA LYS A 25 33.85 38.27 34.12
C LYS A 25 33.33 39.69 34.31
N LYS A 26 32.64 39.95 35.42
CA LYS A 26 32.19 41.29 35.82
C LYS A 26 33.24 42.03 36.66
N GLY A 27 34.45 41.49 36.79
CA GLY A 27 35.55 42.09 37.54
C GLY A 27 35.42 41.96 39.06
N ILE A 28 34.49 41.14 39.55
CA ILE A 28 34.28 40.88 40.97
C ILE A 28 34.99 39.57 41.31
N ARG A 29 36.18 39.69 41.90
CA ARG A 29 37.00 38.55 42.31
C ARG A 29 37.77 38.88 43.58
N LEU A 30 38.13 37.86 44.36
CA LEU A 30 39.12 37.98 45.42
C LEU A 30 40.47 37.47 44.92
N TYR A 31 41.56 37.95 45.51
CA TYR A 31 42.91 37.49 45.16
C TYR A 31 43.20 36.07 45.66
N SER A 32 42.53 35.66 46.74
CA SER A 32 42.57 34.29 47.27
C SER A 32 41.29 33.57 46.86
N ARG A 33 41.42 32.42 46.21
CA ARG A 33 40.30 31.54 45.87
C ARG A 33 40.35 30.31 46.80
N PRO A 34 39.40 30.16 47.73
CA PRO A 34 39.19 28.91 48.45
C PRO A 34 39.01 27.74 47.49
N GLY A 35 39.33 26.54 47.94
CA GLY A 35 39.23 25.33 47.11
C GLY A 35 37.81 25.01 46.63
N LYS A 36 36.76 25.53 47.29
CA LYS A 36 35.36 25.30 46.92
C LYS A 36 34.67 26.58 46.45
N ASP A 37 33.99 26.49 45.30
CA ASP A 37 33.27 27.62 44.69
C ASP A 37 32.14 28.18 45.56
N TYR A 38 31.44 27.31 46.30
CA TYR A 38 30.42 27.75 47.26
C TYR A 38 30.99 28.67 48.35
N GLU A 39 32.14 28.31 48.93
CA GLU A 39 32.79 29.09 49.99
C GLU A 39 33.34 30.40 49.43
N TYR A 40 33.96 30.36 48.26
CA TYR A 40 34.43 31.54 47.54
C TYR A 40 33.33 32.57 47.28
N LEU A 41 32.14 32.13 46.84
CA LEU A 41 31.00 33.02 46.59
C LEU A 41 30.48 33.68 47.87
N LEU A 42 30.50 32.97 49.01
CA LEU A 42 30.13 33.54 50.30
C LEU A 42 31.16 34.55 50.81
N GLU A 43 32.44 34.34 50.53
CA GLU A 43 33.49 35.31 50.84
C GLU A 43 33.39 36.58 49.99
N ILE A 44 33.11 36.43 48.68
CA ILE A 44 32.82 37.56 47.80
C ILE A 44 31.64 38.36 48.34
N GLU A 45 30.56 37.70 48.75
CA GLU A 45 29.39 38.38 49.32
C GLU A 45 29.75 39.16 50.58
N LYS A 46 30.53 38.58 51.50
CA LYS A 46 30.99 39.26 52.71
C LYS A 46 31.86 40.48 52.40
N PHE A 47 32.80 40.37 51.47
CA PHE A 47 33.76 41.43 51.16
C PHE A 47 33.12 42.59 50.38
N PHE A 48 32.22 42.28 49.45
CA PHE A 48 31.62 43.26 48.54
C PHE A 48 30.18 43.66 48.89
N GLN A 49 29.62 43.22 50.04
CA GLN A 49 28.22 43.43 50.40
C GLN A 49 27.75 44.90 50.31
N LYS A 50 28.63 45.84 50.69
CA LYS A 50 28.36 47.28 50.70
C LYS A 50 28.63 47.95 49.35
N ASN A 51 29.24 47.25 48.39
CA ASN A 51 29.55 47.78 47.08
C ASN A 51 28.30 47.78 46.16
N PRO A 52 27.85 48.94 45.64
CA PRO A 52 26.70 49.02 44.74
C PRO A 52 26.88 48.22 43.44
N HIS A 53 28.11 48.16 42.91
CA HIS A 53 28.44 47.42 41.71
C HIS A 53 28.23 45.91 41.90
N TYR A 54 28.57 45.40 43.08
CA TYR A 54 28.33 44.00 43.45
C TYR A 54 26.84 43.67 43.48
N LYS A 55 26.00 44.50 44.11
CA LYS A 55 24.54 44.26 44.16
C LYS A 55 23.90 44.22 42.77
N LEU A 56 24.33 45.09 41.86
CA LEU A 56 23.86 45.07 40.46
C LEU A 56 24.31 43.80 39.73
N ALA A 57 25.57 43.39 39.92
CA ALA A 57 26.09 42.16 39.34
C ALA A 57 25.39 40.91 39.90
N GLU A 58 25.13 40.87 41.22
CA GLU A 58 24.41 39.78 41.88
C GLU A 58 22.99 39.62 41.31
N ASN A 59 22.24 40.71 41.19
CA ASN A 59 20.89 40.67 40.63
C ASN A 59 20.89 40.23 39.15
N SER A 60 21.83 40.75 38.37
CA SER A 60 21.99 40.40 36.95
C SER A 60 22.39 38.93 36.78
N MET A 61 23.27 38.43 37.65
CA MET A 61 23.69 37.03 37.70
C MET A 61 22.51 36.11 37.99
N LYS A 62 21.70 36.42 39.01
CA LYS A 62 20.51 35.62 39.35
C LYS A 62 19.51 35.55 38.19
N ALA A 63 19.30 36.66 37.47
CA ALA A 63 18.44 36.70 36.29
C ALA A 63 19.03 35.90 35.12
N ALA A 64 20.32 36.07 34.83
CA ALA A 64 21.01 35.36 33.77
C ALA A 64 21.03 33.84 34.00
N TRP A 65 21.21 33.38 35.24
CA TRP A 65 21.13 31.94 35.57
C TRP A 65 19.75 31.36 35.30
N ARG A 66 18.67 32.09 35.63
CA ARG A 66 17.30 31.65 35.31
C ARG A 66 17.12 31.49 33.80
N GLN A 67 17.63 32.44 33.01
CA GLN A 67 17.62 32.36 31.55
C GLN A 67 18.45 31.19 31.03
N GLN A 68 19.61 30.94 31.61
CA GLN A 68 20.46 29.81 31.22
C GLN A 68 19.81 28.46 31.54
N LYS A 69 19.21 28.29 32.73
CA LYS A 69 18.42 27.08 33.05
C LYS A 69 17.26 26.90 32.07
N LEU A 70 16.57 27.98 31.71
CA LEU A 70 15.51 27.93 30.69
C LEU A 70 16.05 27.52 29.31
N ARG A 71 17.20 28.07 28.89
CA ARG A 71 17.85 27.69 27.63
C ARG A 71 18.33 26.24 27.65
N GLY A 72 18.85 25.76 28.78
CA GLY A 72 19.23 24.36 28.99
C GLY A 72 18.05 23.41 28.78
N LYS A 73 16.87 23.76 29.30
CA LYS A 73 15.61 23.01 29.08
C LYS A 73 15.12 23.03 27.62
N ARG A 74 15.61 23.96 26.79
CA ARG A 74 15.29 24.06 25.35
C ARG A 74 16.30 23.32 24.47
N LYS A 75 17.34 22.68 25.02
CA LYS A 75 18.33 21.95 24.23
C LYS A 75 17.63 20.80 23.48
N GLY A 76 17.63 20.86 22.14
CA GLY A 76 16.90 19.94 21.26
C GLY A 76 15.52 20.43 20.78
N LYS A 77 15.05 21.59 21.23
CA LYS A 77 13.80 22.22 20.76
C LYS A 77 14.12 23.47 19.95
N THR A 78 13.58 23.52 18.73
CA THR A 78 13.69 24.70 17.86
C THR A 78 12.45 25.57 18.05
N GLU A 79 12.64 26.87 18.29
CA GLU A 79 11.52 27.81 18.36
C GLU A 79 10.96 28.02 16.96
N PHE A 80 9.67 27.74 16.78
CA PHE A 80 8.96 27.94 15.52
C PHE A 80 7.78 28.88 15.75
N SER A 81 7.76 29.98 15.00
CA SER A 81 6.63 30.91 15.00
C SER A 81 5.62 30.47 13.96
N LEU A 82 4.43 30.10 14.41
CA LEU A 82 3.34 29.66 13.55
C LEU A 82 2.25 30.74 13.48
N VAL A 83 1.92 31.17 12.26
CA VAL A 83 0.76 32.02 12.00
C VAL A 83 -0.42 31.12 11.63
N ILE A 84 -1.45 31.11 12.48
CA ILE A 84 -2.70 30.36 12.27
C ILE A 84 -3.90 31.24 12.55
N SER A 85 -5.05 30.89 11.96
CA SER A 85 -6.29 31.62 12.23
C SER A 85 -6.72 31.50 13.69
N LYS A 86 -7.42 32.53 14.19
CA LYS A 86 -7.91 32.59 15.57
C LYS A 86 -8.78 31.38 15.93
N GLU A 87 -9.60 30.92 14.99
CA GLU A 87 -10.45 29.74 15.17
C GLU A 87 -9.63 28.46 15.40
N LYS A 88 -8.61 28.22 14.59
CA LYS A 88 -7.77 27.02 14.71
C LYS A 88 -6.95 27.05 15.99
N LYS A 89 -6.47 28.23 16.40
CA LYS A 89 -5.83 28.43 17.71
C LYS A 89 -6.80 28.12 18.87
N SER A 90 -8.06 28.55 18.77
CA SER A 90 -9.08 28.24 19.77
C SER A 90 -9.33 26.73 19.90
N LYS A 91 -9.43 26.03 18.77
CA LYS A 91 -9.57 24.55 18.74
C LYS A 91 -8.36 23.86 19.36
N LEU A 92 -7.14 24.27 19.02
CA LEU A 92 -5.92 23.71 19.59
C LEU A 92 -5.85 23.96 21.11
N LYS A 93 -6.26 25.14 21.58
CA LYS A 93 -6.34 25.46 23.01
C LYS A 93 -7.36 24.59 23.74
N ALA A 94 -8.54 24.38 23.16
CA ALA A 94 -9.55 23.49 23.74
C ALA A 94 -9.04 22.04 23.85
N LEU A 95 -8.35 21.56 22.81
CA LEU A 95 -7.71 20.25 22.81
C LEU A 95 -6.61 20.13 23.87
N SER A 96 -5.74 21.15 23.98
CA SER A 96 -4.66 21.15 24.96
C SER A 96 -5.20 21.17 26.39
N SER A 97 -6.25 21.99 26.64
CA SER A 97 -6.93 22.03 27.94
C SER A 97 -7.59 20.70 28.29
N LYS A 98 -8.23 20.03 27.33
CA LYS A 98 -8.83 18.71 27.56
C LYS A 98 -7.79 17.64 27.89
N LYS A 99 -6.61 17.70 27.26
CA LYS A 99 -5.49 16.77 27.49
C LYS A 99 -4.63 17.15 28.71
N GLY A 100 -4.83 18.31 29.32
CA GLY A 100 -4.00 18.81 30.42
C GLY A 100 -2.54 19.13 30.03
N LYS A 101 -2.27 19.32 28.74
CA LYS A 101 -0.93 19.56 28.18
C LYS A 101 -0.79 21.00 27.68
N SER A 102 0.45 21.43 27.45
CA SER A 102 0.68 22.70 26.77
C SER A 102 0.25 22.63 25.30
N MET A 103 -0.03 23.79 24.70
CA MET A 103 -0.45 23.88 23.31
C MET A 103 0.62 23.32 22.34
N ASN A 104 1.90 23.52 22.68
CA ASN A 104 3.03 23.02 21.89
C ASN A 104 3.16 21.50 22.00
N GLU A 105 3.08 20.93 23.21
CA GLU A 105 3.11 19.47 23.40
C GLU A 105 1.91 18.79 22.72
N THR A 106 0.74 19.43 22.75
CA THR A 106 -0.45 18.93 22.05
C THR A 106 -0.25 18.97 20.53
N LEU A 107 0.43 19.99 20.01
CA LEU A 107 0.74 20.09 18.60
C LEU A 107 1.77 19.03 18.17
N GLU A 108 2.83 18.82 18.95
CA GLU A 108 3.82 17.76 18.72
C GLU A 108 3.12 16.38 18.68
N GLU A 109 2.27 16.08 19.66
CA GLU A 109 1.50 14.83 19.70
C GLU A 109 0.57 14.66 18.48
N LEU A 110 -0.10 15.74 18.04
CA LEU A 110 -0.94 15.68 16.85
C LEU A 110 -0.15 15.41 15.57
N ILE A 111 1.08 15.92 15.47
CA ILE A 111 1.98 15.67 14.34
C ILE A 111 2.40 14.20 14.34
N ASP A 112 2.79 13.67 15.51
CA ASP A 112 3.19 12.27 15.66
C ASP A 112 2.02 11.31 15.36
N ASP A 113 0.83 11.60 15.89
CA ASP A 113 -0.39 10.83 15.64
C ASP A 113 -0.76 10.80 14.15
N GLU A 114 -0.65 11.93 13.46
CA GLU A 114 -0.96 12.03 12.04
C GLU A 114 0.09 11.30 11.19
N SER A 115 1.37 11.44 11.53
CA SER A 115 2.47 10.72 10.88
C SER A 115 2.29 9.21 11.01
N ALA A 116 2.02 8.72 12.22
CA ALA A 116 1.77 7.30 12.48
C ALA A 116 0.57 6.78 11.69
N ARG A 117 -0.53 7.54 11.65
CA ARG A 117 -1.72 7.17 10.84
C ARG A 117 -1.42 7.11 9.36
N GLN A 118 -0.62 8.04 8.81
CA GLN A 118 -0.23 8.01 7.40
C GLN A 118 0.62 6.79 7.07
N ILE A 119 1.59 6.45 7.92
CA ILE A 119 2.43 5.25 7.76
C ILE A 119 1.57 3.99 7.77
N GLU A 120 0.65 3.87 8.74
CA GLU A 120 -0.24 2.71 8.83
C GLU A 120 -1.15 2.60 7.60
N HIS A 121 -1.71 3.72 7.14
CA HIS A 121 -2.55 3.75 5.94
C HIS A 121 -1.77 3.34 4.69
N GLN A 122 -0.54 3.82 4.52
CA GLN A 122 0.33 3.41 3.41
C GLN A 122 0.64 1.91 3.46
N LYS A 123 0.91 1.36 4.64
CA LYS A 123 1.15 -0.07 4.83
C LYS A 123 -0.07 -0.89 4.39
N LYS A 124 -1.27 -0.51 4.83
CA LYS A 124 -2.53 -1.17 4.43
C LYS A 124 -2.77 -1.12 2.92
N LEU A 125 -2.47 0.01 2.27
CA LEU A 125 -2.59 0.14 0.81
C LEU A 125 -1.62 -0.80 0.08
N ILE A 126 -0.38 -0.92 0.55
CA ILE A 126 0.62 -1.81 -0.04
C ILE A 126 0.18 -3.27 0.10
N GLU A 127 -0.32 -3.66 1.27
CA GLU A 127 -0.84 -5.01 1.54
C GLU A 127 -2.04 -5.33 0.66
N ALA A 128 -3.03 -4.43 0.59
CA ALA A 128 -4.21 -4.60 -0.27
C ALA A 128 -3.82 -4.72 -1.77
N LYS A 129 -2.86 -3.91 -2.23
CA LYS A 129 -2.34 -3.99 -3.60
C LYS A 129 -1.66 -5.34 -3.86
N LYS A 130 -0.88 -5.85 -2.91
CA LYS A 130 -0.22 -7.15 -3.01
C LYS A 130 -1.24 -8.28 -3.11
N GLU A 131 -2.26 -8.25 -2.26
CA GLU A 131 -3.34 -9.25 -2.27
C GLU A 131 -4.13 -9.23 -3.59
N LEU A 132 -4.46 -8.04 -4.09
CA LEU A 132 -5.15 -7.88 -5.36
C LEU A 132 -4.33 -8.47 -6.52
N ASN A 133 -3.02 -8.17 -6.56
CA ASN A 133 -2.13 -8.71 -7.59
C ASN A 133 -2.05 -10.24 -7.52
N GLN A 134 -1.98 -10.82 -6.33
CA GLN A 134 -2.00 -12.28 -6.17
C GLN A 134 -3.30 -12.90 -6.69
N ARG A 135 -4.45 -12.28 -6.38
CA ARG A 135 -5.76 -12.74 -6.88
C ARG A 135 -5.85 -12.65 -8.40
N LEU A 136 -5.32 -11.58 -9.00
CA LEU A 136 -5.28 -11.40 -10.45
C LEU A 136 -4.43 -12.49 -11.12
N GLU A 137 -3.25 -12.77 -10.59
CA GLU A 137 -2.38 -13.83 -11.13
C GLU A 137 -3.03 -15.21 -11.02
N MET A 138 -3.66 -15.54 -9.89
CA MET A 138 -4.42 -16.80 -9.76
C MET A 138 -5.58 -16.89 -10.77
N THR A 139 -6.29 -15.78 -11.00
CA THR A 139 -7.41 -15.74 -11.95
C THR A 139 -6.92 -15.90 -13.39
N ARG A 140 -5.81 -15.24 -13.75
CA ARG A 140 -5.18 -15.37 -15.07
C ARG A 140 -4.68 -16.79 -15.31
N GLY A 141 -4.03 -17.39 -14.32
CA GLY A 141 -3.59 -18.79 -14.38
C GLY A 141 -4.78 -19.74 -14.60
N ALA A 142 -5.86 -19.59 -13.83
CA ALA A 142 -7.06 -20.40 -14.01
C ALA A 142 -7.73 -20.21 -15.38
N GLN A 143 -7.73 -18.98 -15.92
CA GLN A 143 -8.23 -18.71 -17.27
C GLN A 143 -7.35 -19.35 -18.34
N ALA A 144 -6.03 -19.29 -18.21
CA ALA A 144 -5.10 -19.91 -19.14
C ALA A 144 -5.27 -21.44 -19.18
N VAL A 145 -5.45 -22.09 -18.01
CA VAL A 145 -5.74 -23.53 -17.95
C VAL A 145 -7.03 -23.87 -18.69
N LYS A 146 -8.12 -23.12 -18.45
CA LYS A 146 -9.39 -23.32 -19.16
C LYS A 146 -9.26 -23.13 -20.67
N LEU A 147 -8.46 -22.16 -21.10
CA LEU A 147 -8.23 -21.90 -22.52
C LEU A 147 -7.50 -23.09 -23.17
N ASN A 148 -6.46 -23.61 -22.50
CA ASN A 148 -5.75 -24.81 -22.96
C ASN A 148 -6.67 -26.05 -23.01
N GLU A 149 -7.58 -26.22 -22.04
CA GLU A 149 -8.57 -27.31 -22.06
C GLU A 149 -9.52 -27.18 -23.26
N VAL A 150 -9.98 -25.97 -23.57
CA VAL A 150 -10.82 -25.69 -24.74
C VAL A 150 -10.06 -25.95 -26.05
N GLU A 151 -8.80 -25.54 -26.14
CA GLU A 151 -7.95 -25.82 -27.29
C GLU A 151 -7.75 -27.33 -27.49
N ALA A 152 -7.36 -28.07 -26.45
CA ALA A 152 -7.15 -29.51 -26.52
C ALA A 152 -8.42 -30.28 -26.90
N THR A 153 -9.58 -29.87 -26.38
CA THR A 153 -10.87 -30.48 -26.76
C THR A 153 -11.25 -30.15 -28.20
N THR A 154 -10.96 -28.94 -28.67
CA THR A 154 -11.18 -28.53 -30.07
C THR A 154 -10.31 -29.35 -31.02
N ASP A 155 -9.03 -29.51 -30.71
CA ASP A 155 -8.10 -30.31 -31.52
C ASP A 155 -8.51 -31.78 -31.59
N ALA A 156 -8.95 -32.37 -30.47
CA ALA A 156 -9.46 -33.73 -30.43
C ALA A 156 -10.71 -33.91 -31.31
N LEU A 157 -11.63 -32.94 -31.29
CA LEU A 157 -12.82 -32.96 -32.14
C LEU A 157 -12.48 -32.80 -33.62
N LEU A 158 -11.55 -31.91 -33.96
CA LEU A 158 -11.07 -31.74 -35.33
C LEU A 158 -10.42 -33.02 -35.86
N TYR A 159 -9.61 -33.70 -35.05
CA TYR A 159 -9.03 -35.00 -35.41
C TYR A 159 -10.10 -36.07 -35.67
N LEU A 160 -11.09 -36.19 -34.79
CA LEU A 160 -12.18 -37.15 -34.97
C LEU A 160 -13.02 -36.87 -36.22
N LEU A 161 -13.24 -35.59 -36.53
CA LEU A 161 -13.95 -35.17 -37.74
C LEU A 161 -13.17 -35.56 -39.00
N ASP A 162 -11.86 -35.32 -39.03
CA ASP A 162 -10.98 -35.70 -40.13
C ASP A 162 -10.97 -37.22 -40.37
N GLU A 163 -10.86 -38.01 -39.30
CA GLU A 163 -10.94 -39.47 -39.37
C GLU A 163 -12.30 -39.96 -39.88
N TYR A 164 -13.39 -39.32 -39.46
CA TYR A 164 -14.73 -39.67 -39.93
C TYR A 164 -14.91 -39.35 -41.41
N ILE A 165 -14.42 -38.18 -41.86
CA ILE A 165 -14.44 -37.79 -43.28
C ILE A 165 -13.64 -38.79 -44.12
N LYS A 166 -12.43 -39.16 -43.70
CA LYS A 166 -11.61 -40.17 -44.39
C LYS A 166 -12.35 -41.50 -44.54
N LYS A 167 -13.00 -41.99 -43.47
CA LYS A 167 -13.78 -43.23 -43.51
C LYS A 167 -14.97 -43.12 -44.46
N MET A 168 -15.71 -42.01 -44.43
CA MET A 168 -16.82 -41.80 -45.38
C MET A 168 -16.33 -41.80 -46.83
N VAL A 169 -15.25 -41.08 -47.13
CA VAL A 169 -14.64 -41.05 -48.47
C VAL A 169 -14.21 -42.46 -48.90
N GLN A 170 -13.60 -43.23 -48.00
CA GLN A 170 -13.20 -44.60 -48.29
C GLN A 170 -14.41 -45.52 -48.57
N CYS A 171 -15.47 -45.43 -47.77
CA CYS A 171 -16.71 -46.17 -48.00
C CYS A 171 -17.33 -45.84 -49.36
N GLU A 172 -17.34 -44.57 -49.77
CA GLU A 172 -17.83 -44.15 -51.08
C GLU A 172 -16.96 -44.69 -52.22
N ILE A 173 -15.63 -44.65 -52.07
CA ILE A 173 -14.69 -45.24 -53.04
C ILE A 173 -14.92 -46.75 -53.18
N ASP A 174 -15.11 -47.46 -52.06
CA ASP A 174 -15.30 -48.90 -52.07
C ASP A 174 -16.67 -49.29 -52.63
N ALA A 175 -17.73 -48.54 -52.30
CA ALA A 175 -19.05 -48.69 -52.91
C ALA A 175 -18.99 -48.45 -54.43
N PHE A 176 -18.27 -47.41 -54.87
CA PHE A 176 -18.05 -47.15 -56.29
C PHE A 176 -17.32 -48.31 -56.97
N LYS A 177 -16.23 -48.84 -56.40
CA LYS A 177 -15.49 -49.98 -56.93
C LYS A 177 -16.34 -51.25 -57.03
N ALA A 178 -17.09 -51.59 -55.97
CA ALA A 178 -17.98 -52.74 -55.96
C ALA A 178 -19.06 -52.62 -57.04
N ASN A 179 -19.64 -51.43 -57.18
CA ASN A 179 -20.63 -51.16 -58.22
C ASN A 179 -20.01 -51.09 -59.62
N HIS A 180 -18.73 -50.75 -59.77
CA HIS A 180 -18.03 -50.73 -61.06
C HIS A 180 -17.70 -52.15 -61.57
N ALA A 181 -17.46 -53.11 -60.67
CA ALA A 181 -17.39 -54.53 -61.02
C ALA A 181 -18.73 -55.04 -61.54
N SER A 182 -19.85 -54.58 -60.97
CA SER A 182 -21.20 -54.89 -61.45
C SER A 182 -21.58 -54.16 -62.75
N ILE A 183 -21.02 -52.97 -63.00
CA ILE A 183 -21.21 -52.23 -64.26
C ILE A 183 -20.61 -52.99 -65.45
N HIS A 184 -19.47 -53.67 -65.28
CA HIS A 184 -18.81 -54.34 -66.39
C HIS A 184 -19.57 -55.56 -66.97
N ASP A 185 -20.57 -56.10 -66.28
CA ASP A 185 -21.45 -57.12 -66.84
C ASP A 185 -22.63 -56.53 -67.64
N HIS A 186 -23.00 -55.26 -67.45
CA HIS A 186 -24.18 -54.62 -68.06
C HIS A 186 -23.94 -53.18 -68.55
N ILE A 187 -22.81 -52.90 -69.20
CA ILE A 187 -22.65 -51.65 -69.97
C ILE A 187 -23.52 -51.75 -71.23
N GLY A 188 -24.72 -51.15 -71.22
CA GLY A 188 -25.40 -50.89 -72.49
C GLY A 188 -26.81 -50.31 -72.51
N THR A 189 -27.65 -50.47 -71.47
CA THR A 189 -29.06 -50.08 -71.59
C THR A 189 -29.47 -48.93 -70.67
N LYS A 190 -30.28 -48.01 -71.22
CA LYS A 190 -30.80 -46.81 -70.55
C LYS A 190 -31.57 -47.16 -69.25
N ASP A 191 -32.29 -48.27 -69.28
CA ASP A 191 -33.11 -48.76 -68.16
C ASP A 191 -32.27 -49.18 -66.94
N TYR A 192 -31.05 -49.67 -67.16
CA TYR A 192 -30.13 -50.04 -66.07
C TYR A 192 -29.62 -48.79 -65.34
N LYS A 193 -29.35 -47.69 -66.08
CA LYS A 193 -28.91 -46.42 -65.48
C LYS A 193 -30.02 -45.77 -64.64
N GLU A 194 -31.26 -45.74 -65.14
CA GLU A 194 -32.41 -45.20 -64.39
C GLU A 194 -32.76 -46.06 -63.17
N SER A 195 -32.77 -47.39 -63.31
CA SER A 195 -33.02 -48.31 -62.18
C SER A 195 -31.95 -48.20 -61.11
N ARG A 196 -30.68 -48.03 -61.51
CA ARG A 196 -29.56 -47.86 -60.57
C ARG A 196 -29.63 -46.52 -59.82
N LEU A 197 -29.89 -45.42 -60.52
CA LEU A 197 -30.07 -44.11 -59.89
C LEU A 197 -31.23 -44.12 -58.89
N SER A 198 -32.32 -44.83 -59.20
CA SER A 198 -33.44 -45.01 -58.28
C SER A 198 -33.04 -45.82 -57.04
N ALA A 199 -32.34 -46.94 -57.23
CA ALA A 199 -31.90 -47.80 -56.13
C ALA A 199 -30.84 -47.14 -55.23
N GLU A 200 -29.88 -46.42 -55.82
CA GLU A 200 -28.87 -45.66 -55.07
C GLU A 200 -29.53 -44.52 -54.27
N ASN A 201 -30.49 -43.78 -54.85
CA ASN A 201 -31.26 -42.78 -54.12
C ASN A 201 -32.07 -43.38 -52.97
N GLU A 202 -32.67 -44.55 -53.17
CA GLU A 202 -33.46 -45.22 -52.14
C GLU A 202 -32.56 -45.74 -51.00
N ALA A 203 -31.37 -46.27 -51.31
CA ALA A 203 -30.38 -46.68 -50.34
C ALA A 203 -29.81 -45.50 -49.53
N ILE A 204 -29.52 -44.37 -50.19
CA ILE A 204 -29.09 -43.14 -49.53
C ILE A 204 -30.18 -42.61 -48.59
N ASN A 205 -31.44 -42.57 -49.04
CA ASN A 205 -32.57 -42.13 -48.22
C ASN A 205 -32.83 -43.07 -47.03
N GLN A 206 -32.70 -44.39 -47.21
CA GLN A 206 -32.76 -45.34 -46.09
C GLN A 206 -31.61 -45.14 -45.10
N ALA A 207 -30.38 -44.91 -45.57
CA ALA A 207 -29.25 -44.64 -44.70
C ALA A 207 -29.45 -43.34 -43.91
N LEU A 208 -29.90 -42.27 -44.56
CA LEU A 208 -30.24 -40.99 -43.92
C LEU A 208 -31.39 -41.13 -42.91
N SER A 209 -32.37 -42.01 -43.16
CA SER A 209 -33.47 -42.27 -42.21
C SER A 209 -33.04 -43.03 -40.95
N LYS A 210 -31.95 -43.81 -41.04
CA LYS A 210 -31.35 -44.57 -39.92
C LYS A 210 -30.41 -43.73 -39.09
N ILE A 211 -29.89 -42.63 -39.63
CA ILE A 211 -29.24 -41.61 -38.82
C ILE A 211 -30.35 -41.01 -37.95
N PRO A 212 -30.35 -41.23 -36.62
CA PRO A 212 -31.36 -40.66 -35.75
C PRO A 212 -31.35 -39.16 -36.04
N ALA A 213 -32.52 -38.64 -36.45
CA ALA A 213 -32.70 -37.26 -36.89
C ALA A 213 -31.72 -36.38 -36.14
N TRP A 214 -30.96 -35.55 -36.86
CA TRP A 214 -30.31 -34.37 -36.31
C TRP A 214 -31.39 -33.51 -35.63
N LYS A 215 -31.91 -33.97 -34.50
CA LYS A 215 -32.40 -33.13 -33.43
C LYS A 215 -31.22 -32.23 -33.24
N LYS A 216 -31.40 -30.94 -33.51
CA LYS A 216 -30.59 -29.91 -32.91
C LYS A 216 -30.59 -30.22 -31.41
N ARG A 217 -29.68 -31.07 -30.96
CA ARG A 217 -29.17 -31.04 -29.61
C ARG A 217 -28.52 -29.68 -29.63
N THR A 218 -29.27 -28.72 -29.12
CA THR A 218 -28.73 -27.48 -28.61
C THR A 218 -27.45 -27.88 -27.90
N PHE A 219 -26.31 -27.64 -28.55
CA PHE A 219 -25.06 -27.52 -27.83
C PHE A 219 -25.39 -26.62 -26.63
N PRO A 220 -24.98 -26.95 -25.41
CA PRO A 220 -25.02 -26.00 -24.31
C PRO A 220 -23.95 -24.93 -24.58
N LEU A 221 -24.09 -24.20 -25.68
CA LEU A 221 -23.47 -22.89 -25.91
C LEU A 221 -24.21 -21.80 -25.13
N ASP A 222 -25.17 -22.18 -24.28
CA ASP A 222 -25.82 -21.27 -23.34
C ASP A 222 -24.93 -20.88 -22.14
N ILE A 223 -23.64 -21.26 -22.16
CA ILE A 223 -22.64 -20.73 -21.22
C ILE A 223 -21.95 -19.47 -21.79
N SER A 224 -22.03 -19.18 -23.10
CA SER A 224 -21.22 -18.08 -23.70
C SER A 224 -21.98 -16.86 -24.23
N THR A 225 -23.32 -16.76 -24.14
CA THR A 225 -24.04 -15.56 -24.63
C THR A 225 -25.08 -14.98 -23.67
N LYS A 226 -24.71 -14.82 -22.40
CA LYS A 226 -25.26 -13.77 -21.52
C LYS A 226 -24.19 -12.81 -20.97
N ILE A 227 -23.05 -12.68 -21.64
CA ILE A 227 -22.22 -11.48 -21.47
C ILE A 227 -22.87 -10.41 -22.33
N ASN A 228 -23.63 -9.55 -21.67
CA ASN A 228 -24.29 -8.39 -22.23
C ASN A 228 -23.23 -7.37 -22.65
N ILE A 229 -22.67 -7.50 -23.86
CA ILE A 229 -21.68 -6.54 -24.41
C ILE A 229 -22.28 -5.12 -24.50
N LYS A 230 -23.62 -4.98 -24.50
CA LYS A 230 -24.29 -3.67 -24.39
C LYS A 230 -24.13 -2.98 -23.03
N SER A 231 -23.78 -3.68 -21.95
CA SER A 231 -23.55 -3.04 -20.63
C SER A 231 -22.10 -2.60 -20.40
N MET A 232 -21.16 -2.94 -21.28
CA MET A 232 -19.75 -2.52 -21.16
C MET A 232 -19.33 -1.39 -22.11
N LEU A 233 -20.20 -0.98 -23.04
CA LEU A 233 -19.93 0.14 -23.98
C LEU A 233 -20.75 1.40 -23.68
N LYS A 234 -21.38 1.49 -22.50
CA LYS A 234 -22.00 2.72 -21.99
C LYS A 234 -21.69 2.88 -20.51
N SER A 235 -20.53 3.45 -20.19
CA SER A 235 -20.20 4.22 -18.98
C SER A 235 -18.78 4.76 -19.13
#